data_AF-A0A2P5E4H7-F1
#
_entry.id   AF-A0A2P5E4H7-F1
#
_cell.length_a   1.000
_cell.length_b   1.000
_cell.length_c   1.000
_cell.angle_alpha   90.00
_cell.angle_beta   90.00
_cell.angle_gamma   90.00
#
_symmetry.space_group_name_H-M   'P 1'
#
loop_
_entity.id
_entity.type
_entity.pdbx_description
1 polymer ?
#
loop_
_entity_poly.entity_id
_entity_poly.type
_entity_poly.pdbx_seq_one_letter_code
_entity_poly.pdbx_strand_id
1 'polypeptide(L)'
;MAADEGSKKRKKPNILVTGTPGTGKTTTSSALAEATQLRHVSVGDLVKEKNLHDGWDDELDCYVINEDLVCDELEDSMEEGGYSESKLSNNIECEIFQVLLEEAKESYTENIVMALKSDNIEDITRNVATLTDWVRTWQPQPPPLPVPPPS
;
A
#
# COMPACT_ATOMS: atom_id res chain seq x y z
N MET A 1 17.40 27.60 -9.02
CA MET A 1 16.47 27.16 -10.08
C MET A 1 15.88 25.86 -9.56
N ALA A 2 14.76 25.94 -8.85
CA ALA A 2 14.13 24.78 -8.24
C ALA A 2 13.44 23.98 -9.35
N ALA A 3 13.66 22.67 -9.37
CA ALA A 3 13.06 21.77 -10.33
C ALA A 3 11.53 21.86 -10.24
N ASP A 4 10.90 22.09 -11.38
CA ASP A 4 9.47 21.97 -11.60
C ASP A 4 9.14 20.47 -11.56
N GLU A 5 8.91 19.93 -10.36
CA GLU A 5 8.31 18.59 -10.24
C GLU A 5 6.86 18.69 -10.71
N GLY A 6 6.67 18.36 -11.98
CA GLY A 6 5.36 18.31 -12.62
C GLY A 6 4.41 17.45 -11.79
N SER A 7 3.50 18.12 -11.08
CA SER A 7 2.43 17.50 -10.31
C SER A 7 1.47 16.78 -11.26
N LYS A 8 1.81 15.54 -11.67
CA LYS A 8 0.90 14.65 -12.38
C LYS A 8 -0.27 14.38 -11.43
N LYS A 9 -1.40 15.06 -11.66
CA LYS A 9 -2.65 14.80 -10.94
C LYS A 9 -3.00 13.33 -11.12
N ARG A 10 -2.99 12.59 -10.00
CA ARG A 10 -3.31 11.17 -9.96
C ARG A 10 -4.71 10.95 -10.53
N LYS A 11 -4.83 10.05 -11.51
CA LYS A 11 -6.11 9.73 -12.17
C LYS A 11 -6.91 8.68 -11.42
N LYS A 12 -6.26 7.92 -10.54
CA LYS A 12 -6.84 6.83 -9.73
C LYS A 12 -6.26 6.86 -8.30
N PRO A 13 -6.99 6.36 -7.29
CA PRO A 13 -6.45 6.19 -5.95
C PRO A 13 -5.43 5.03 -5.91
N ASN A 14 -4.49 5.10 -4.97
CA ASN A 14 -3.74 3.91 -4.53
C ASN A 14 -4.25 3.54 -3.14
N ILE A 15 -4.38 2.24 -2.90
CA ILE A 15 -4.89 1.68 -1.66
C ILE A 15 -3.80 0.77 -1.12
N LEU A 16 -3.34 1.03 0.09
CA LEU A 16 -2.54 0.11 0.87
C LEU A 16 -3.47 -0.75 1.72
N VAL A 17 -3.31 -2.07 1.64
CA VAL A 17 -4.03 -3.03 2.49
C VAL A 17 -2.99 -3.71 3.36
N THR A 18 -2.85 -3.28 4.61
CA THR A 18 -1.94 -3.86 5.61
C THR A 18 -2.71 -4.55 6.75
N GLY A 19 -2.00 -5.29 7.60
CA GLY A 19 -2.52 -6.04 8.73
C GLY A 19 -1.75 -7.34 8.97
N THR A 20 -2.06 -8.03 10.06
CA THR A 20 -1.36 -9.28 10.42
C THR A 20 -1.60 -10.41 9.41
N PRO A 21 -0.67 -11.38 9.28
CA PRO A 21 -0.86 -12.57 8.44
C PRO A 21 -2.14 -13.33 8.81
N GLY A 22 -2.82 -13.88 7.80
CA GLY A 22 -4.06 -14.65 8.01
C GLY A 22 -5.35 -13.82 8.09
N THR A 23 -5.28 -12.48 8.09
CA THR A 23 -6.47 -11.59 8.11
C THR A 23 -7.20 -11.46 6.76
N GLY A 24 -6.74 -12.16 5.71
CA GLY A 24 -7.41 -12.16 4.41
C GLY A 24 -7.11 -10.97 3.50
N LYS A 25 -5.97 -10.27 3.71
CA LYS A 25 -5.50 -9.16 2.87
C LYS A 25 -5.51 -9.49 1.38
N THR A 26 -4.79 -10.53 0.97
CA THR A 26 -4.66 -10.94 -0.45
C THR A 26 -6.02 -11.26 -1.08
N THR A 27 -6.91 -11.90 -0.33
CA THR A 27 -8.28 -12.22 -0.79
C THR A 27 -9.09 -10.95 -1.03
N THR A 28 -9.05 -10.01 -0.08
CA THR A 28 -9.77 -8.74 -0.16
C THR A 28 -9.21 -7.86 -1.29
N SER A 29 -7.89 -7.75 -1.39
CA SER A 29 -7.21 -6.95 -2.42
C SER A 29 -7.46 -7.49 -3.83
N SER A 30 -7.44 -8.81 -4.01
CA SER A 30 -7.73 -9.43 -5.32
C SER A 30 -9.18 -9.17 -5.75
N ALA A 31 -10.15 -9.39 -4.84
CA ALA A 31 -11.56 -9.14 -5.13
C ALA A 31 -11.84 -7.65 -5.40
N LEU A 32 -11.17 -6.76 -4.67
CA LEU A 32 -11.28 -5.31 -4.89
C LEU A 32 -10.74 -4.90 -6.26
N ALA A 33 -9.58 -5.44 -6.66
CA ALA A 33 -8.98 -5.14 -7.95
C ALA A 33 -9.87 -5.57 -9.13
N GLU A 34 -10.49 -6.75 -9.03
CA GLU A 34 -11.48 -7.21 -10.01
C GLU A 34 -12.70 -6.27 -10.09
N ALA A 35 -13.21 -5.82 -8.94
CA ALA A 35 -14.38 -4.94 -8.86
C ALA A 35 -14.11 -3.50 -9.33
N THR A 36 -12.88 -3.01 -9.18
CA THR A 36 -12.52 -1.60 -9.41
C THR A 36 -11.66 -1.37 -10.66
N GLN A 37 -11.18 -2.44 -11.30
CA GLN A 37 -10.18 -2.37 -12.39
C GLN A 37 -8.89 -1.64 -11.97
N LEU A 38 -8.58 -1.68 -10.68
CA LEU A 38 -7.28 -1.29 -10.15
C LEU A 38 -6.28 -2.42 -10.38
N ARG A 39 -5.00 -2.06 -10.50
CA ARG A 39 -3.92 -3.05 -10.55
C ARG A 39 -3.65 -3.53 -9.12
N HIS A 40 -3.80 -4.83 -8.89
CA HIS A 40 -3.34 -5.47 -7.66
C HIS A 40 -1.85 -5.78 -7.78
N VAL A 41 -1.06 -5.38 -6.78
CA VAL A 41 0.35 -5.75 -6.65
C VAL A 41 0.54 -6.33 -5.26
N SER A 42 1.01 -7.57 -5.19
CA SER A 42 1.42 -8.23 -3.96
C SER A 42 2.91 -8.00 -3.77
N VAL A 43 3.30 -7.23 -2.76
CA VAL A 43 4.72 -6.89 -2.51
C VAL A 43 5.53 -8.15 -2.24
N GLY A 44 4.99 -9.09 -1.45
CA GLY A 44 5.67 -10.36 -1.16
C GLY A 44 5.93 -11.21 -2.40
N ASP A 45 4.97 -11.27 -3.33
CA ASP A 45 5.15 -12.01 -4.58
C ASP A 45 6.13 -11.29 -5.51
N LEU A 46 6.05 -9.96 -5.59
CA LEU A 46 6.94 -9.14 -6.41
C LEU A 46 8.40 -9.29 -5.97
N VAL A 47 8.65 -9.22 -4.66
CA VAL A 47 9.98 -9.38 -4.07
C VAL A 47 10.56 -10.76 -4.39
N LYS A 48 9.75 -11.81 -4.28
CA LYS A 48 10.17 -13.18 -4.58
C LYS A 48 10.41 -13.41 -6.07
N GLU A 49 9.53 -12.92 -6.94
CA GLU A 49 9.60 -13.14 -8.38
C GLU A 49 10.79 -12.40 -9.01
N LYS A 50 11.05 -11.17 -8.55
CA LYS A 50 12.09 -10.30 -9.10
C LYS A 50 13.39 -10.28 -8.30
N ASN A 51 13.48 -11.10 -7.24
CA ASN A 51 14.61 -11.16 -6.31
C ASN A 51 14.95 -9.76 -5.72
N LEU A 52 13.94 -9.01 -5.29
CA LEU A 52 14.09 -7.66 -4.70
C LEU A 52 14.33 -7.77 -3.19
N HIS A 53 15.24 -8.64 -2.80
CA HIS A 53 15.54 -8.96 -1.41
C HIS A 53 17.04 -9.15 -1.21
N ASP A 54 17.53 -8.81 -0.02
CA ASP A 54 18.94 -8.99 0.38
C ASP A 54 19.22 -10.36 1.02
N GLY A 55 18.19 -11.20 1.13
CA GLY A 55 18.34 -12.55 1.64
C GLY A 55 17.04 -13.11 2.22
N TRP A 56 17.16 -14.28 2.82
CA TRP A 56 16.10 -14.95 3.56
C TRP A 56 16.47 -14.93 5.05
N ASP A 57 15.52 -14.58 5.90
CA ASP A 57 15.61 -14.66 7.35
C ASP A 57 14.98 -15.98 7.82
N ASP A 58 15.82 -16.92 8.25
CA ASP A 58 15.39 -18.24 8.73
C ASP A 58 14.70 -18.18 10.12
N GLU A 59 14.93 -17.13 10.91
CA GLU A 59 14.30 -16.99 12.24
C GLU A 59 12.87 -16.47 12.13
N LEU A 60 12.65 -15.53 11.19
CA LEU A 60 11.36 -14.90 10.94
C LEU A 60 10.57 -15.54 9.79
N ASP A 61 11.14 -16.54 9.11
CA ASP A 61 10.54 -17.27 7.98
C ASP A 61 10.08 -16.31 6.86
N CYS A 62 10.91 -15.31 6.53
CA CYS A 62 10.56 -14.26 5.57
C CYS A 62 11.75 -13.75 4.74
N TYR A 63 11.47 -13.07 3.62
CA TYR A 63 12.51 -12.39 2.83
C TYR A 63 12.88 -11.05 3.47
N VAL A 64 14.18 -10.78 3.55
CA VAL A 64 14.70 -9.45 3.89
C VAL A 64 14.55 -8.57 2.67
N ILE A 65 13.47 -7.79 2.61
CA ILE A 65 13.13 -6.95 1.46
C ILE A 65 14.18 -5.86 1.28
N ASN A 66 14.62 -5.65 0.03
CA ASN A 66 15.47 -4.53 -0.32
C ASN A 66 14.57 -3.37 -0.77
N GLU A 67 14.42 -2.36 0.10
CA GLU A 67 13.52 -1.22 -0.14
C GLU A 67 13.87 -0.44 -1.40
N ASP A 68 15.15 -0.23 -1.69
CA ASP A 68 15.59 0.51 -2.88
C ASP A 68 15.16 -0.22 -4.16
N LEU A 69 15.41 -1.53 -4.23
CA LEU A 69 15.03 -2.35 -5.38
C LEU A 69 13.51 -2.44 -5.58
N VAL A 70 12.76 -2.49 -4.49
CA VAL A 70 11.29 -2.50 -4.56
C VAL A 70 10.75 -1.13 -4.96
N CYS A 71 11.35 -0.05 -4.47
CA CYS A 71 10.99 1.31 -4.85
C CYS A 71 11.19 1.54 -6.34
N ASP A 72 12.36 1.21 -6.87
CA ASP A 72 12.68 1.33 -8.30
C ASP A 72 11.67 0.57 -9.17
N GLU A 73 11.36 -0.67 -8.80
CA GLU A 73 10.45 -1.53 -9.57
C GLU A 73 8.99 -1.04 -9.52
N LEU A 74 8.55 -0.54 -8.37
CA LEU A 74 7.20 -0.03 -8.21
C LEU A 74 7.04 1.37 -8.82
N GLU A 75 8.10 2.18 -8.89
CA GLU A 75 8.08 3.49 -9.54
C GLU A 75 7.64 3.40 -11.01
N ASP A 76 8.26 2.46 -11.76
CA ASP A 76 7.91 2.15 -13.15
C ASP A 76 6.44 1.72 -13.29
N SER A 77 5.92 0.97 -12.31
CA SER A 77 4.54 0.47 -12.31
C SER A 77 3.52 1.51 -11.86
N MET A 78 3.95 2.59 -11.19
CA MET A 78 3.13 3.60 -10.53
C MET A 78 3.15 4.97 -11.22
N GLU A 79 3.72 5.10 -12.42
CA GLU A 79 3.71 6.35 -13.21
C GLU A 79 2.30 6.95 -13.44
N GLU A 80 1.23 6.12 -13.40
CA GLU A 80 -0.17 6.57 -13.48
C GLU A 80 -0.80 6.87 -12.10
N GLY A 81 -0.14 6.45 -11.02
CA GLY A 81 -0.67 6.37 -9.66
C GLY A 81 0.10 7.16 -8.59
N GLY A 82 1.27 7.74 -8.85
CA GLY A 82 1.93 8.78 -8.05
C GLY A 82 2.09 8.51 -6.54
N TYR A 83 3.13 7.76 -6.16
CA TYR A 83 3.79 7.90 -4.85
C TYR A 83 5.11 8.66 -5.01
N SER A 84 5.55 9.35 -3.96
CA SER A 84 6.95 9.75 -3.79
C SER A 84 7.70 8.59 -3.15
N GLU A 85 8.96 8.32 -3.52
CA GLU A 85 9.78 7.22 -2.98
C GLU A 85 9.63 7.05 -1.46
N SER A 86 9.70 8.13 -0.69
CA SER A 86 9.60 8.09 0.78
C SER A 86 8.28 7.52 1.33
N LYS A 87 7.18 7.62 0.57
CA LYS A 87 5.88 7.04 0.98
C LYS A 87 5.78 5.58 0.57
N LEU A 88 6.49 5.20 -0.48
CA LEU A 88 6.53 3.83 -0.96
C LEU A 88 7.35 2.97 -0.01
N SER A 89 8.54 3.43 0.41
CA SER A 89 9.34 2.82 1.47
C SER A 89 8.51 2.62 2.74
N ASN A 90 7.80 3.65 3.20
CA ASN A 90 6.93 3.53 4.38
C ASN A 90 5.79 2.50 4.19
N ASN A 91 5.16 2.45 3.02
CA ASN A 91 4.14 1.43 2.74
C ASN A 91 4.72 0.00 2.76
N ILE A 92 5.95 -0.17 2.26
CA ILE A 92 6.65 -1.46 2.21
C ILE A 92 7.02 -1.87 3.63
N GLU A 93 7.61 -0.97 4.43
CA GLU A 93 7.84 -1.17 5.86
C GLU A 93 6.53 -1.56 6.55
N CYS A 94 5.41 -0.90 6.24
CA CYS A 94 4.11 -1.22 6.87
C CYS A 94 3.60 -2.63 6.55
N GLU A 95 3.87 -3.16 5.35
CA GLU A 95 3.49 -4.53 4.96
C GLU A 95 4.43 -5.57 5.61
N ILE A 96 5.72 -5.23 5.76
CA ILE A 96 6.75 -6.08 6.40
C ILE A 96 6.51 -6.17 7.91
N PHE A 97 6.30 -5.03 8.58
CA PHE A 97 6.15 -4.96 10.03
C PHE A 97 4.76 -5.39 10.52
N GLN A 98 3.87 -5.82 9.62
CA GLN A 98 2.51 -6.21 9.97
C GLN A 98 1.80 -5.11 10.77
N VAL A 99 1.87 -3.89 10.24
CA VAL A 99 1.51 -2.67 10.97
C VAL A 99 0.17 -2.80 11.68
N LEU A 100 0.22 -2.58 12.99
CA LEU A 100 -0.98 -2.55 13.82
C LEU A 100 -1.79 -1.29 13.48
N LEU A 101 -3.10 -1.35 13.70
CA LEU A 101 -3.99 -0.23 13.38
C LEU A 101 -3.55 1.08 14.05
N GLU A 102 -2.95 1.00 15.23
CA GLU A 102 -2.38 2.13 15.95
C GLU A 102 -1.22 2.78 15.18
N GLU A 103 -0.26 2.00 14.68
CA GLU A 103 0.90 2.49 13.92
C GLU A 103 0.50 3.13 12.58
N ALA A 104 -0.51 2.57 11.90
CA ALA A 104 -1.08 3.18 10.70
C ALA A 104 -1.69 4.56 10.98
N LYS A 105 -2.34 4.75 12.13
CA LYS A 105 -2.92 6.04 12.52
C LYS A 105 -1.88 7.08 12.93
N GLU A 106 -0.71 6.65 13.39
CA GLU A 106 0.41 7.55 13.68
C GLU A 106 1.12 7.99 12.38
N SER A 107 1.23 7.10 11.41
CA SER A 107 1.94 7.34 10.14
C SER A 107 1.10 8.08 9.10
N TYR A 108 -0.24 7.94 9.15
CA TYR A 108 -1.17 8.50 8.18
C TYR A 108 -2.23 9.35 8.88
N THR A 109 -2.70 10.41 8.22
CA THR A 109 -3.82 11.20 8.73
C THR A 109 -5.05 10.31 8.98
N GLU A 110 -5.70 10.45 10.13
CA GLU A 110 -6.85 9.59 10.50
C GLU A 110 -7.94 9.52 9.42
N ASN A 111 -8.07 10.58 8.61
CA ASN A 111 -9.06 10.68 7.53
C ASN A 111 -8.77 9.77 6.32
N ILE A 112 -7.60 9.14 6.23
CA ILE A 112 -7.24 8.21 5.14
C ILE A 112 -7.04 6.76 5.61
N VAL A 113 -7.12 6.48 6.91
CA VAL A 113 -6.98 5.14 7.48
C VAL A 113 -8.36 4.53 7.72
N MET A 114 -8.65 3.39 7.07
CA MET A 114 -9.90 2.67 7.23
C MET A 114 -9.65 1.31 7.89
N ALA A 115 -10.09 1.16 9.14
CA ALA A 115 -10.06 -0.13 9.81
C ALA A 115 -11.20 -1.03 9.32
N LEU A 116 -10.86 -2.16 8.72
CA LEU A 116 -11.83 -3.12 8.19
C LEU A 116 -11.72 -4.44 8.96
N LYS A 117 -12.85 -4.91 9.46
CA LYS A 117 -12.98 -6.23 10.08
C LYS A 117 -12.93 -7.30 8.97
N SER A 118 -12.27 -8.43 9.20
CA SER A 118 -12.09 -9.49 8.18
C SER A 118 -12.05 -10.89 8.82
N ASP A 119 -13.06 -11.22 9.63
CA ASP A 119 -13.10 -12.50 10.35
C ASP A 119 -13.75 -13.62 9.51
N ASN A 120 -14.56 -13.26 8.52
CA ASN A 120 -15.35 -14.19 7.72
C ASN A 120 -15.59 -13.67 6.29
N ILE A 121 -16.23 -14.49 5.45
CA ILE A 121 -16.49 -14.17 4.03
C ILE A 121 -17.46 -13.00 3.86
N GLU A 122 -18.42 -12.83 4.76
CA GLU A 122 -19.38 -11.72 4.73
C GLU A 122 -18.66 -10.39 4.98
N ASP A 123 -17.68 -10.38 5.91
CA ASP A 123 -16.81 -9.24 6.16
C ASP A 123 -16.03 -8.86 4.89
N ILE A 124 -15.41 -9.83 4.20
CA ILE A 124 -14.69 -9.58 2.93
C ILE A 124 -15.64 -8.97 1.88
N THR A 125 -16.83 -9.54 1.73
CA THR A 125 -17.82 -9.06 0.75
C THR A 125 -18.23 -7.61 1.05
N ARG A 126 -18.48 -7.30 2.32
CA ARG A 126 -18.82 -5.94 2.77
C ARG A 126 -17.65 -4.98 2.53
N ASN A 127 -16.43 -5.39 2.86
CA ASN A 127 -15.21 -4.60 2.69
C ASN A 127 -15.00 -4.23 1.23
N VAL A 128 -15.11 -5.21 0.32
CA VAL A 128 -14.99 -4.98 -1.13
C VAL A 128 -16.05 -3.99 -1.61
N ALA A 129 -17.31 -4.12 -1.16
CA ALA A 129 -18.37 -3.19 -1.52
C ALA A 129 -18.07 -1.75 -1.03
N THR A 130 -17.71 -1.60 0.25
CA THR A 130 -17.36 -0.30 0.85
C THR A 130 -16.18 0.36 0.13
N LEU A 131 -15.12 -0.40 -0.13
CA LEU A 131 -13.93 0.10 -0.83
C LEU A 131 -14.24 0.44 -2.29
N THR A 132 -15.07 -0.36 -2.97
CA THR A 132 -15.49 -0.07 -4.35
C THR A 132 -16.26 1.24 -4.43
N ASP A 133 -17.19 1.49 -3.51
CA ASP A 133 -17.95 2.74 -3.46
C ASP A 133 -17.04 3.94 -3.12
N TRP A 134 -16.05 3.74 -2.25
CA TRP A 134 -15.04 4.76 -1.95
C TRP A 134 -14.19 5.08 -3.19
N VAL A 135 -13.70 4.07 -3.94
CA VAL A 135 -12.92 4.28 -5.17
C VAL A 135 -13.72 5.08 -6.21
N ARG A 136 -15.03 4.84 -6.32
CA ARG A 136 -15.92 5.56 -7.25
C ARG A 136 -16.14 7.02 -6.88
N THR A 137 -16.11 7.33 -5.59
CA THR A 137 -16.33 8.69 -5.06
C THR A 137 -15.03 9.43 -4.74
N TRP A 138 -13.89 8.75 -4.87
CA TRP A 138 -12.57 9.31 -4.62
C TRP A 138 -12.28 10.49 -5.54
N GLN A 139 -11.69 11.54 -4.96
CA GLN A 139 -11.19 12.69 -5.69
C GLN A 139 -9.69 12.88 -5.45
N PRO A 140 -8.94 13.34 -6.46
CA PRO A 140 -7.52 13.61 -6.31
C PRO A 140 -7.27 14.62 -5.20
N GLN A 141 -6.62 14.15 -4.13
CA GLN A 141 -6.12 15.04 -3.09
C GLN A 141 -4.74 15.56 -3.48
N PRO A 142 -4.37 16.80 -3.09
CA PRO A 142 -2.99 17.24 -3.18
C PRO A 142 -2.10 16.24 -2.41
N PRO A 143 -0.85 16.01 -2.87
CA PRO A 143 0.04 15.07 -2.20
C PRO A 143 0.15 15.43 -0.71
N PRO A 144 0.07 14.44 0.20
CA PRO A 144 0.22 14.70 1.63
C PRO A 144 1.55 15.41 1.86
N LEU A 145 1.52 16.49 2.64
CA LEU A 145 2.73 17.19 3.05
C LEU A 145 3.68 16.19 3.73
N PRO A 146 5.00 16.30 3.52
CA PRO A 146 5.95 15.43 4.19
C PRO A 146 5.75 15.52 5.70
N VAL A 147 5.60 14.36 6.35
CA VAL A 147 5.57 14.27 7.81
C VAL A 147 6.94 14.72 8.34
N PRO A 148 6.98 15.72 9.24
CA PRO A 148 8.24 16.14 9.83
C PRO A 148 8.83 14.98 10.66
N PRO A 149 10.17 14.83 10.71
CA PRO A 149 10.79 13.81 11.54
C PRO A 149 10.40 14.00 13.02
N PRO A 150 10.29 12.91 13.79
CA PRO A 150 10.01 13.01 15.22
C PRO A 150 11.10 13.83 15.92
N SER A 151 10.67 14.67 16.87
CA SER A 151 11.54 15.59 17.64
C SER A 151 12.33 14.89 18.74
#